data_AF-I0EKZ4-F1
#
_entry.id   AF-I0EKZ4-F1
#
_cell.length_a   1.000
_cell.length_b   1.000
_cell.length_c   1.000
_cell.angle_alpha   90.00
_cell.angle_beta   90.00
_cell.angle_gamma   90.00
#
_symmetry.space_group_name_H-M   'P 1'
#
loop_
_entity.id
_entity.type
_entity.pdbx_description
1 polymer ?
#
loop_
_entity_poly.entity_id
_entity_poly.type
_entity_poly.pdbx_seq_one_letter_code
_entity_poly.pdbx_strand_id
1 'polypeptide(L)'
;MRATYLKLFSLSLVLALILGGCLNLNLRQVLPEIKNYDLNASSFAKDSCAKQVAEVGLVSILSADLFNTKEIVFKAKDGQITYGKHQKWVDLPRNMLKTMFMQEAQKACLSVALPPYGMKVPPYSVRFTILSFSILEEDNAKYKAEFALGYDISVKGYSHSGVIIKHEGISNLENKTINVSKDSKDKENKQDFQESAIQSLQHVSEQAVQEAINLLKKAIQEQGAKEGKN
;
A
#
# COMPACT_ATOMS: atom_id res chain seq x y z
N MET A 1 23.76 -76.33 16.84
CA MET A 1 23.14 -75.01 17.12
C MET A 1 23.76 -73.86 16.30
N ARG A 2 24.12 -74.05 15.02
CA ARG A 2 24.64 -72.96 14.15
C ARG A 2 23.68 -72.56 13.02
N ALA A 3 22.75 -73.45 12.63
CA ALA A 3 21.85 -73.24 11.50
C ALA A 3 20.62 -72.36 11.80
N THR A 4 20.24 -72.22 13.08
CA THR A 4 19.10 -71.40 13.51
C THR A 4 19.43 -69.90 13.60
N TYR A 5 20.68 -69.54 13.88
CA TYR A 5 21.12 -68.15 13.95
C TYR A 5 21.20 -67.47 12.58
N LEU A 6 21.50 -68.23 11.51
CA LEU A 6 21.54 -67.70 10.14
C LEU A 6 20.14 -67.28 9.63
N LYS A 7 19.08 -67.99 10.06
CA LYS A 7 17.70 -67.67 9.65
C LYS A 7 17.15 -66.42 10.34
N LEU A 8 17.52 -66.15 11.60
CA LEU A 8 17.10 -64.93 12.29
C LEU A 8 17.80 -63.68 11.73
N PHE A 9 19.07 -63.79 11.33
CA PHE A 9 19.80 -62.66 10.73
C PHE A 9 19.23 -62.27 9.35
N SER A 10 18.82 -63.25 8.55
CA SER A 10 18.19 -63.03 7.25
C SER A 10 16.82 -62.34 7.36
N LEU A 11 16.04 -62.64 8.40
CA LEU A 11 14.71 -62.05 8.58
C LEU A 11 14.78 -60.59 9.04
N SER A 12 15.78 -60.24 9.86
CA SER A 12 16.02 -58.87 10.32
C SER A 12 16.50 -57.94 9.19
N LEU A 13 17.30 -58.46 8.25
CA LEU A 13 17.79 -57.68 7.11
C LEU A 13 16.68 -57.32 6.10
N VAL A 14 15.73 -58.23 5.90
CA VAL A 14 14.55 -57.99 5.04
C VAL A 14 13.61 -56.98 5.70
N LEU A 15 13.43 -57.03 7.02
CA LEU A 15 12.58 -56.07 7.73
C LEU A 15 13.19 -54.65 7.70
N ALA A 16 14.51 -54.50 7.81
CA ALA A 16 15.19 -53.22 7.66
C ALA A 16 15.06 -52.62 6.25
N LEU A 17 15.03 -53.44 5.20
CA LEU A 17 14.80 -53.00 3.82
C LEU A 17 13.36 -52.54 3.56
N ILE A 18 12.37 -53.05 4.30
CA ILE A 18 10.96 -52.67 4.18
C ILE A 18 10.65 -51.40 4.98
N LEU A 19 11.30 -51.19 6.14
CA LEU A 19 11.17 -49.96 6.93
C LEU A 19 12.04 -48.79 6.41
N GLY A 20 12.98 -49.06 5.49
CA GLY A 20 13.76 -48.05 4.78
C GLY A 20 13.01 -47.38 3.63
N GLY A 21 11.69 -47.56 3.52
CA GLY A 21 10.85 -46.85 2.57
C GLY A 21 11.03 -45.35 2.75
N CYS A 22 11.78 -44.72 1.85
CA CYS A 22 11.93 -43.28 1.79
C CYS A 22 10.52 -42.69 1.74
N LEU A 23 10.12 -42.00 2.82
CA LEU A 23 9.04 -41.04 2.80
C LEU A 23 9.43 -39.99 1.74
N ASN A 24 9.04 -40.26 0.50
CA ASN A 24 9.03 -39.28 -0.58
C ASN A 24 7.86 -38.34 -0.27
N LEU A 25 8.04 -37.55 0.79
CA LEU A 25 7.25 -36.37 1.06
C LEU A 25 7.51 -35.43 -0.10
N ASN A 26 6.73 -35.63 -1.15
CA ASN A 26 6.60 -34.71 -2.27
C ASN A 26 5.82 -33.49 -1.73
N LEU A 27 6.45 -32.78 -0.80
CA LEU A 27 6.08 -31.44 -0.37
C LEU A 27 6.39 -30.53 -1.56
N ARG A 28 5.58 -30.65 -2.62
CA ARG A 28 5.29 -29.49 -3.46
C ARG A 28 4.64 -28.50 -2.52
N GLN A 29 5.47 -27.71 -1.83
CA GLN A 29 5.05 -26.50 -1.16
C GLN A 29 4.51 -25.60 -2.27
N VAL A 30 3.20 -25.70 -2.49
CA VAL A 30 2.47 -24.70 -3.23
C VAL A 30 2.52 -23.48 -2.32
N LEU A 31 3.51 -22.61 -2.56
CA LEU A 31 3.58 -21.31 -1.90
C LEU A 31 2.24 -20.62 -2.18
N PRO A 32 1.52 -20.18 -1.14
CA PRO A 32 0.25 -19.50 -1.34
C PRO A 32 0.50 -18.27 -2.23
N GLU A 33 -0.37 -18.08 -3.21
CA GLU A 33 -0.28 -16.94 -4.12
C GLU A 33 -0.34 -15.63 -3.32
N ILE A 34 0.59 -14.73 -3.61
CA ILE A 34 0.65 -13.39 -3.01
C ILE A 34 0.33 -12.39 -4.11
N LYS A 35 -0.77 -11.65 -3.96
CA LYS A 35 -1.13 -10.56 -4.87
C LYS A 35 -0.34 -9.31 -4.50
N ASN A 36 0.25 -8.67 -5.50
CA ASN A 36 0.96 -7.40 -5.34
C ASN A 36 0.07 -6.27 -5.83
N TYR A 37 -0.07 -5.22 -5.02
CA TYR A 37 -0.87 -4.06 -5.31
C TYR A 37 0.00 -2.82 -5.41
N ASP A 38 -0.33 -1.93 -6.34
CA ASP A 38 0.22 -0.58 -6.38
C ASP A 38 -0.77 0.37 -5.69
N LEU A 39 -0.28 1.39 -4.99
CA LEU A 39 -1.12 2.47 -4.49
C LEU A 39 -1.77 3.24 -5.64
N ASN A 40 -1.07 3.31 -6.76
CA ASN A 40 -1.48 4.06 -7.92
C ASN A 40 -1.80 3.12 -9.09
N ALA A 41 -3.08 2.76 -9.22
CA ALA A 41 -3.56 1.99 -10.35
C ALA A 41 -3.71 2.83 -11.63
N SER A 42 -3.54 4.15 -11.55
CA SER A 42 -3.73 5.04 -12.69
C SER A 42 -2.44 5.19 -13.53
N SER A 43 -2.63 5.32 -14.84
CA SER A 43 -1.52 5.58 -15.77
C SER A 43 -1.25 7.08 -15.88
N PHE A 44 -0.01 7.44 -16.20
CA PHE A 44 0.32 8.82 -16.57
C PHE A 44 -0.51 9.22 -17.80
N ALA A 45 -1.49 10.09 -17.60
CA ALA A 45 -2.29 10.63 -18.69
C ALA A 45 -1.42 11.51 -19.61
N LYS A 46 -1.68 11.44 -20.92
CA LYS A 46 -1.07 12.29 -21.95
C LYS A 46 -1.71 13.68 -22.02
N ASP A 47 -2.48 14.08 -21.02
CA ASP A 47 -3.22 15.33 -21.07
C ASP A 47 -2.25 16.52 -21.09
N SER A 48 -2.38 17.31 -22.15
CA SER A 48 -1.52 18.44 -22.46
C SER A 48 -1.98 19.64 -21.64
N CYS A 49 -1.39 19.83 -20.46
CA CYS A 49 -1.40 21.15 -19.83
C CYS A 49 -0.81 22.15 -20.82
N ALA A 50 -1.62 23.06 -21.34
CA ALA A 50 -1.18 24.07 -22.32
C ALA A 50 -0.02 24.92 -21.78
N LYS A 51 0.01 25.13 -20.46
CA LYS A 51 1.12 25.75 -19.74
C LYS A 51 1.19 25.22 -18.32
N GLN A 52 2.40 24.95 -17.83
CA GLN A 52 2.63 24.61 -16.43
C GLN A 52 2.34 25.83 -15.54
N VAL A 53 1.64 25.60 -14.43
CA VAL A 53 1.28 26.64 -13.46
C VAL A 53 2.49 27.03 -12.62
N ALA A 54 3.23 26.03 -12.12
CA ALA A 54 4.43 26.22 -11.32
C ALA A 54 5.25 24.92 -11.27
N GLU A 55 6.51 25.05 -10.87
CA GLU A 55 7.35 23.93 -10.45
C GLU A 55 7.38 23.84 -8.93
N VAL A 56 7.16 22.64 -8.40
CA VAL A 56 7.15 22.32 -6.96
C VAL A 56 8.25 21.30 -6.68
N GLY A 57 9.14 21.61 -5.74
CA GLY A 57 10.15 20.67 -5.26
C GLY A 57 9.56 19.69 -4.24
N LEU A 58 9.55 18.40 -4.56
CA LEU A 58 9.22 17.36 -3.57
C LEU A 58 10.47 17.01 -2.77
N VAL A 59 10.59 17.57 -1.57
CA VAL A 59 11.79 17.46 -0.71
C VAL A 59 12.00 16.03 -0.23
N SER A 60 10.95 15.42 0.31
CA SER A 60 10.98 14.04 0.77
C SER A 60 9.57 13.55 1.09
N ILE A 61 9.43 12.22 1.14
CA ILE A 61 8.29 11.54 1.72
C ILE A 61 8.81 10.67 2.85
N LEU A 62 8.45 11.03 4.06
CA LEU A 62 8.72 10.29 5.28
C LEU A 62 7.54 9.37 5.60
N SER A 63 7.78 8.36 6.42
CA SER A 63 6.74 7.46 6.91
C SER A 63 7.11 7.04 8.32
N ALA A 64 6.11 6.93 9.21
CA ALA A 64 6.32 6.18 10.44
C ALA A 64 6.72 4.74 10.11
N ASP A 65 7.58 4.14 10.93
CA ASP A 65 8.19 2.83 10.67
C ASP A 65 7.14 1.74 10.46
N LEU A 66 6.04 1.80 11.22
CA LEU A 66 4.90 0.89 11.11
C LEU A 66 4.33 0.81 9.69
N PHE A 67 4.32 1.93 8.97
CA PHE A 67 3.76 2.03 7.62
C PHE A 67 4.84 2.02 6.52
N ASN A 68 6.12 1.99 6.90
CA ASN A 68 7.24 1.90 5.96
C ASN A 68 7.56 0.44 5.63
N THR A 69 6.53 -0.32 5.26
CA THR A 69 6.61 -1.76 4.95
C THR A 69 5.78 -2.09 3.71
N LYS A 70 6.10 -3.19 3.03
CA LYS A 70 5.29 -3.70 1.93
C LYS A 70 4.04 -4.44 2.41
N GLU A 71 3.93 -4.74 3.70
CA GLU A 71 2.77 -5.42 4.25
C GLU A 71 1.56 -4.48 4.36
N ILE A 72 0.35 -5.03 4.16
CA ILE A 72 -0.89 -4.28 4.44
C ILE A 72 -1.12 -4.31 5.96
N VAL A 73 -1.17 -3.14 6.58
CA VAL A 73 -1.31 -2.98 8.03
C VAL A 73 -2.78 -2.98 8.43
N PHE A 74 -3.15 -3.87 9.35
CA PHE A 74 -4.44 -3.91 10.02
C PHE A 74 -4.25 -3.55 11.49
N LYS A 75 -5.09 -2.65 12.01
CA LYS A 75 -5.06 -2.22 13.40
C LYS A 75 -6.40 -2.54 14.06
N ALA A 76 -6.35 -3.43 15.03
CA ALA A 76 -7.49 -3.75 15.88
C ALA A 76 -7.71 -2.65 16.93
N LYS A 77 -8.90 -2.62 17.52
CA LYS A 77 -9.27 -1.60 18.51
C LYS A 77 -8.48 -1.66 19.80
N ASP A 78 -8.04 -2.84 20.18
CA ASP A 78 -7.18 -3.07 21.35
C ASP A 78 -5.73 -2.59 21.10
N GLY A 79 -5.43 -2.08 19.91
CA GLY A 79 -4.11 -1.63 19.50
C GLY A 79 -3.24 -2.73 18.88
N GLN A 80 -3.76 -3.96 18.74
CA GLN A 80 -3.03 -5.03 18.06
C GLN A 80 -2.82 -4.69 16.58
N ILE A 81 -1.59 -4.90 16.12
CA ILE A 81 -1.20 -4.76 14.72
C ILE A 81 -1.08 -6.14 14.08
N THR A 82 -1.73 -6.33 12.95
CA THR A 82 -1.57 -7.52 12.11
C THR A 82 -1.28 -7.15 10.66
N TYR A 83 -0.76 -8.12 9.90
CA TYR A 83 -0.34 -7.92 8.51
C TYR A 83 -1.13 -8.83 7.56
N GLY A 84 -1.46 -8.30 6.37
CA GLY A 84 -2.13 -9.06 5.31
C GLY A 84 -1.31 -10.27 4.84
N LYS A 85 -1.90 -11.47 4.86
CA LYS A 85 -1.16 -12.72 4.55
C LYS A 85 -1.01 -13.03 3.05
N HIS A 86 -1.92 -12.55 2.22
CA HIS A 86 -2.02 -12.91 0.79
C HIS A 86 -1.94 -11.71 -0.14
N GLN A 87 -1.58 -10.55 0.41
CA GLN A 87 -1.56 -9.28 -0.28
C GLN A 87 -0.45 -8.41 0.26
N LYS A 88 0.28 -7.78 -0.63
CA LYS A 88 1.35 -6.85 -0.31
C LYS A 88 1.35 -5.70 -1.28
N TRP A 89 1.95 -4.60 -0.86
CA TRP A 89 2.34 -3.53 -1.75
C TRP A 89 3.52 -3.96 -2.62
N VAL A 90 3.51 -3.53 -3.88
CA VAL A 90 4.61 -3.76 -4.83
C VAL A 90 5.90 -3.07 -4.36
N ASP A 91 5.78 -1.92 -3.70
CA ASP A 91 6.88 -1.15 -3.11
C ASP A 91 6.47 -0.53 -1.77
N LEU A 92 7.39 0.17 -1.10
CA LEU A 92 7.12 0.90 0.13
C LEU A 92 6.09 2.02 -0.13
N PRO A 93 5.12 2.26 0.78
CA PRO A 93 4.12 3.31 0.63
C PRO A 93 4.68 4.69 0.31
N ARG A 94 5.84 5.06 0.88
CA ARG A 94 6.53 6.31 0.54
C ARG A 94 6.91 6.44 -0.93
N ASN A 95 7.29 5.33 -1.57
CA ASN A 95 7.71 5.31 -2.97
C ASN A 95 6.50 5.35 -3.90
N MET A 96 5.45 4.60 -3.57
CA MET A 96 4.21 4.62 -4.35
C MET A 96 3.50 5.97 -4.24
N LEU A 97 3.49 6.58 -3.05
CA LEU A 97 2.97 7.93 -2.83
C LEU A 97 3.74 8.99 -3.63
N LYS A 98 5.06 8.82 -3.79
CA LYS A 98 5.87 9.68 -4.66
C LYS A 98 5.35 9.66 -6.10
N THR A 99 5.15 8.45 -6.64
CA THR A 99 4.63 8.27 -8.00
C THR A 99 3.20 8.81 -8.13
N MET A 100 2.33 8.55 -7.15
CA MET A 100 0.98 9.09 -7.09
C MET A 100 0.98 10.62 -7.08
N PHE A 101 1.77 11.24 -6.21
CA PHE A 101 1.87 12.70 -6.15
C PHE A 101 2.36 13.30 -7.47
N MET A 102 3.36 12.70 -8.12
CA MET A 102 3.85 13.18 -9.42
C MET A 102 2.77 13.11 -10.50
N GLN A 103 1.97 12.04 -10.53
CA GLN A 103 0.87 11.89 -11.48
C GLN A 103 -0.25 12.89 -11.21
N GLU A 104 -0.72 12.99 -9.97
CA GLU A 104 -1.79 13.92 -9.61
C GLU A 104 -1.34 15.38 -9.81
N ALA A 105 -0.08 15.69 -9.52
CA ALA A 105 0.50 17.02 -9.77
C ALA A 105 0.51 17.35 -11.27
N GLN A 106 0.87 16.38 -12.12
CA GLN A 106 0.81 16.55 -13.58
C GLN A 106 -0.63 16.79 -14.06
N LYS A 107 -1.62 16.02 -13.58
CA LYS A 107 -3.05 16.25 -13.87
C LYS A 107 -3.48 17.66 -13.45
N ALA A 108 -2.85 18.18 -12.40
CA ALA A 108 -3.05 19.51 -11.86
C ALA A 108 -2.20 20.61 -12.52
N CYS A 109 -1.44 20.31 -13.58
CA CYS A 109 -0.53 21.22 -14.29
C CYS A 109 0.61 21.80 -13.46
N LEU A 110 1.09 21.03 -12.47
CA LEU A 110 2.28 21.31 -11.69
C LEU A 110 3.43 20.42 -12.16
N SER A 111 4.63 20.99 -12.34
CA SER A 111 5.85 20.20 -12.51
C SER A 111 6.38 19.81 -11.13
N VAL A 112 6.85 18.57 -10.97
CA VAL A 112 7.47 18.10 -9.73
C VAL A 112 8.97 17.91 -9.95
N ALA A 113 9.77 18.69 -9.24
CA ALA A 113 11.22 18.53 -9.19
C ALA A 113 11.61 17.64 -8.00
N LEU A 114 12.62 16.80 -8.17
CA LEU A 114 13.16 15.94 -7.11
C LEU A 114 14.59 16.38 -6.74
N PRO A 115 15.01 16.24 -5.47
CA PRO A 115 16.38 16.54 -5.08
C PRO A 115 17.37 15.51 -5.69
N PRO A 116 18.62 15.93 -5.96
CA PRO A 116 19.15 17.30 -5.81
C PRO A 116 18.67 18.25 -6.93
N TYR A 117 18.30 19.48 -6.58
CA TYR A 117 17.65 20.45 -7.48
C TYR A 117 18.59 21.21 -8.44
N GLY A 118 19.88 20.87 -8.49
CA GLY A 118 20.86 21.60 -9.32
C GLY A 118 20.96 23.09 -8.95
N MET A 119 21.12 23.96 -9.97
CA MET A 119 21.38 25.39 -9.77
C MET A 119 20.15 26.24 -9.45
N LYS A 120 18.92 25.70 -9.57
CA LYS A 120 17.68 26.43 -9.29
C LYS A 120 16.81 25.62 -8.34
N VAL A 121 16.81 26.03 -7.07
CA VAL A 121 15.88 25.49 -6.08
C VAL A 121 14.48 25.98 -6.42
N PRO A 122 13.49 25.07 -6.53
CA PRO A 122 12.11 25.46 -6.77
C PRO A 122 11.61 26.45 -5.70
N PRO A 123 10.94 27.55 -6.07
CA PRO A 123 10.45 28.55 -5.12
C PRO A 123 9.31 28.02 -4.23
N TYR A 124 8.70 26.91 -4.64
CA TYR A 124 7.69 26.18 -3.91
C TYR A 124 8.23 24.78 -3.63
N SER A 125 8.09 24.30 -2.40
CA SER A 125 8.48 22.94 -2.07
C SER A 125 7.51 22.30 -1.09
N VAL A 126 7.44 20.98 -1.11
CA VAL A 126 6.60 20.20 -0.22
C VAL A 126 7.37 19.02 0.35
N ARG A 127 7.15 18.74 1.61
CA ARG A 127 7.54 17.50 2.28
C ARG A 127 6.29 16.82 2.81
N PHE A 128 6.22 15.52 2.64
CA PHE A 128 5.14 14.69 3.17
C PHE A 128 5.62 13.75 4.26
N THR A 129 4.73 13.43 5.20
CA THR A 129 4.95 12.41 6.23
C THR A 129 3.70 11.53 6.32
N ILE A 130 3.85 10.23 6.05
CA ILE A 130 2.78 9.25 6.27
C ILE A 130 2.67 9.01 7.78
N LEU A 131 1.61 9.53 8.38
CA LEU A 131 1.30 9.43 9.81
C LEU A 131 0.41 8.24 10.13
N SER A 132 -0.47 7.86 9.19
CA SER A 132 -1.26 6.64 9.26
C SER A 132 -1.50 6.12 7.86
N PHE A 133 -1.42 4.80 7.67
CA PHE A 133 -1.80 4.12 6.45
C PHE A 133 -2.19 2.67 6.76
N SER A 134 -3.46 2.45 7.10
CA SER A 134 -3.90 1.15 7.62
C SER A 134 -5.40 0.91 7.46
N ILE A 135 -5.78 -0.35 7.63
CA ILE A 135 -7.17 -0.78 7.81
C ILE A 135 -7.47 -0.79 9.32
N LEU A 136 -8.39 0.06 9.76
CA LEU A 136 -8.81 0.16 11.15
C LEU A 136 -10.07 -0.67 11.40
N GLU A 137 -10.08 -1.42 12.48
CA GLU A 137 -11.28 -2.09 12.98
C GLU A 137 -12.22 -1.08 13.69
N GLU A 138 -13.50 -1.12 13.35
CA GLU A 138 -14.59 -0.32 13.91
C GLU A 138 -15.60 -1.21 14.67
N ASP A 139 -16.61 -0.57 15.28
CA ASP A 139 -17.69 -1.28 15.98
C ASP A 139 -18.43 -2.26 15.07
N ASN A 140 -18.77 -3.41 15.64
CA ASN A 140 -19.50 -4.48 14.95
C ASN A 140 -18.73 -5.13 13.78
N ALA A 141 -17.43 -5.39 13.95
CA ALA A 141 -16.58 -6.04 12.94
C ALA A 141 -16.56 -5.33 11.57
N LYS A 142 -16.82 -4.02 11.58
CA LYS A 142 -16.65 -3.15 10.42
C LYS A 142 -15.21 -2.72 10.32
N TYR A 143 -14.79 -2.36 9.12
CA TYR A 143 -13.44 -1.85 8.88
C TYR A 143 -13.52 -0.52 8.14
N LYS A 144 -12.50 0.33 8.33
CA LYS A 144 -12.27 1.50 7.49
C LYS A 144 -10.84 1.56 7.01
N ALA A 145 -10.65 2.04 5.79
CA ALA A 145 -9.34 2.47 5.32
C ALA A 145 -9.05 3.84 5.95
N GLU A 146 -7.85 4.03 6.48
CA GLU A 146 -7.36 5.29 7.01
C GLU A 146 -6.05 5.68 6.33
N PHE A 147 -5.97 6.93 5.89
CA PHE A 147 -4.73 7.56 5.49
C PHE A 147 -4.62 8.96 6.11
N ALA A 148 -3.57 9.16 6.90
CA ALA A 148 -3.21 10.44 7.49
C ALA A 148 -1.87 10.90 6.92
N LEU A 149 -1.91 12.02 6.19
CA LEU A 149 -0.78 12.61 5.49
C LEU A 149 -0.43 13.96 6.12
N GLY A 150 0.68 14.00 6.86
CA GLY A 150 1.30 15.25 7.26
C GLY A 150 1.94 15.93 6.06
N TYR A 151 1.82 17.25 5.97
CA TYR A 151 2.47 18.06 4.94
C TYR A 151 3.18 19.26 5.56
N ASP A 152 4.23 19.70 4.86
CA ASP A 152 4.96 20.94 5.11
C ASP A 152 5.20 21.58 3.74
N ILE A 153 4.47 22.65 3.45
CA ILE A 153 4.54 23.40 2.20
C ILE A 153 5.35 24.67 2.47
N SER A 154 6.49 24.80 1.80
CA SER A 154 7.31 26.01 1.84
C SER A 154 7.11 26.83 0.58
N VAL A 155 6.80 28.12 0.75
CA VAL A 155 6.71 29.10 -0.32
C VAL A 155 7.70 30.23 -0.05
N LYS A 156 8.75 30.33 -0.87
CA LYS A 156 9.82 31.34 -0.74
C LYS A 156 10.38 31.47 0.69
N GLY A 157 10.49 30.36 1.41
CA GLY A 157 11.04 30.30 2.78
C GLY A 157 10.00 30.36 3.90
N TYR A 158 8.73 30.68 3.63
CA TYR A 158 7.65 30.59 4.61
C TYR A 158 7.01 29.20 4.55
N SER A 159 6.93 28.51 5.69
CA SER A 159 6.33 27.17 5.78
C SER A 159 4.94 27.21 6.38
N HIS A 160 4.03 26.44 5.78
CA HIS A 160 2.73 26.10 6.34
C HIS A 160 2.60 24.58 6.42
N SER A 161 2.24 24.07 7.60
CA SER A 161 2.19 22.65 7.88
C SER A 161 0.84 22.25 8.45
N GLY A 162 0.43 21.02 8.16
CA GLY A 162 -0.83 20.47 8.63
C GLY A 162 -0.92 18.97 8.41
N VAL A 163 -2.11 18.43 8.66
CA VAL A 163 -2.41 17.01 8.45
C VAL A 163 -3.70 16.89 7.66
N ILE A 164 -3.66 16.09 6.60
CA ILE A 164 -4.83 15.68 5.83
C ILE A 164 -5.19 14.28 6.30
N ILE A 165 -6.43 14.07 6.74
CA ILE A 165 -6.91 12.78 7.21
C ILE A 165 -8.09 12.35 6.34
N LYS A 166 -7.99 11.17 5.75
CA LYS A 166 -9.03 10.56 4.93
C LYS A 166 -9.39 9.19 5.49
N HIS A 167 -10.70 8.93 5.51
CA HIS A 167 -11.27 7.67 5.92
C HIS A 167 -12.32 7.22 4.93
N GLU A 168 -12.42 5.91 4.74
CA GLU A 168 -13.49 5.30 3.97
C GLU A 168 -13.91 4.00 4.63
N GLY A 169 -15.22 3.86 4.88
CA GLY A 169 -15.78 2.63 5.41
C GLY A 169 -15.67 1.51 4.37
N ILE A 170 -15.09 0.39 4.76
CA ILE A 170 -14.99 -0.82 3.95
C ILE A 170 -16.25 -1.63 4.24
N SER A 171 -17.28 -1.42 3.42
CA SER A 171 -18.52 -2.17 3.52
C SER A 171 -18.27 -3.62 3.09
N ASN A 172 -18.64 -4.60 3.93
CA ASN A 172 -18.74 -6.00 3.51
C ASN A 172 -20.02 -6.19 2.65
N LEU A 173 -19.88 -6.88 1.51
CA LEU A 173 -20.82 -7.86 0.94
C LEU A 173 -22.34 -7.54 1.03
N GLU A 174 -22.93 -7.04 -0.06
CA GLU A 174 -24.28 -7.47 -0.48
C GLU A 174 -24.55 -7.20 -1.98
N ASN A 175 -24.98 -8.27 -2.67
CA ASN A 175 -25.59 -8.36 -4.01
C ASN A 175 -24.72 -8.28 -5.28
N LYS A 176 -24.10 -9.42 -5.60
CA LYS A 176 -24.36 -10.04 -6.91
C LYS A 176 -24.90 -11.45 -6.72
N THR A 177 -26.22 -11.55 -6.62
CA THR A 177 -26.95 -12.82 -6.70
C THR A 177 -26.68 -13.42 -8.08
N ILE A 178 -25.80 -14.41 -8.16
CA ILE A 178 -25.89 -15.44 -9.18
C ILE A 178 -25.85 -16.78 -8.44
N ASN A 179 -27.00 -17.46 -8.48
CA ASN A 179 -27.18 -18.82 -8.01
C ASN A 179 -26.14 -19.74 -8.66
N VAL A 180 -25.10 -20.16 -7.94
CA VAL A 180 -24.45 -21.45 -8.19
C VAL A 180 -24.01 -22.09 -6.87
N SER A 181 -24.28 -23.37 -6.81
CA SER A 181 -24.10 -24.42 -5.80
C SER A 181 -22.95 -24.36 -4.80
N LYS A 182 -23.25 -24.95 -3.64
CA LYS A 182 -22.40 -25.29 -2.47
C LYS A 182 -21.13 -26.07 -2.87
N ASP A 183 -19.96 -25.46 -2.67
CA ASP A 183 -18.76 -26.00 -1.96
C ASP A 183 -17.50 -25.12 -2.22
N SER A 184 -17.58 -23.80 -1.97
CA SER A 184 -16.41 -22.89 -2.12
C SER A 184 -16.44 -21.61 -1.26
N LYS A 185 -17.49 -21.38 -0.46
CA LYS A 185 -17.93 -20.03 -0.04
C LYS A 185 -16.98 -19.23 0.88
N ASP A 186 -16.09 -19.87 1.63
CA ASP A 186 -15.23 -19.16 2.59
C ASP A 186 -14.00 -18.48 1.95
N LYS A 187 -13.57 -18.93 0.76
CA LYS A 187 -12.44 -18.30 0.06
C LYS A 187 -12.86 -17.06 -0.73
N GLU A 188 -14.05 -17.08 -1.32
CA GLU A 188 -14.59 -16.01 -2.17
C GLU A 188 -14.87 -14.74 -1.34
N ASN A 189 -15.59 -14.87 -0.22
CA ASN A 189 -15.89 -13.74 0.68
C ASN A 189 -14.64 -13.07 1.27
N LYS A 190 -13.59 -13.85 1.54
CA LYS A 190 -12.35 -13.32 2.11
C LYS A 190 -11.53 -12.56 1.06
N GLN A 191 -11.59 -12.98 -0.20
CA GLN A 191 -10.90 -12.34 -1.29
C GLN A 191 -11.57 -11.01 -1.67
N ASP A 192 -12.90 -10.95 -1.69
CA ASP A 192 -13.65 -9.72 -1.98
C ASP A 192 -13.37 -8.63 -0.95
N PHE A 193 -13.42 -8.95 0.35
CA PHE A 193 -13.07 -8.00 1.42
C PHE A 193 -11.65 -7.45 1.25
N GLN A 194 -10.71 -8.33 0.87
CA GLN A 194 -9.31 -7.98 0.67
C GLN A 194 -9.12 -7.01 -0.49
N GLU A 195 -9.81 -7.20 -1.62
CA GLU A 195 -9.76 -6.29 -2.76
C GLU A 195 -10.45 -4.97 -2.45
N SER A 196 -11.61 -4.97 -1.78
CA SER A 196 -12.28 -3.75 -1.33
C SER A 196 -11.41 -2.92 -0.37
N ALA A 197 -10.72 -3.57 0.57
CA ALA A 197 -9.82 -2.89 1.49
C ALA A 197 -8.66 -2.19 0.76
N ILE A 198 -8.09 -2.82 -0.28
CA ILE A 198 -7.06 -2.20 -1.11
C ILE A 198 -7.62 -1.02 -1.89
N GLN A 199 -8.79 -1.18 -2.53
CA GLN A 199 -9.44 -0.11 -3.30
C GLN A 199 -9.74 1.11 -2.42
N SER A 200 -10.28 0.91 -1.23
CA SER A 200 -10.52 1.99 -0.28
C SER A 200 -9.20 2.65 0.15
N LEU A 201 -8.11 1.90 0.36
CA LEU A 201 -6.79 2.49 0.66
C LEU A 201 -6.23 3.32 -0.51
N GLN A 202 -6.40 2.85 -1.74
CA GLN A 202 -6.01 3.59 -2.95
C GLN A 202 -6.80 4.90 -3.05
N HIS A 203 -8.13 4.83 -2.86
CA HIS A 203 -9.01 5.98 -2.97
C HIS A 203 -8.76 7.04 -1.88
N VAL A 204 -8.64 6.66 -0.61
CA VAL A 204 -8.31 7.64 0.46
C VAL A 204 -6.94 8.27 0.26
N SER A 205 -6.00 7.55 -0.37
CA SER A 205 -4.67 8.07 -0.70
C SER A 205 -4.74 9.09 -1.84
N GLU A 206 -5.49 8.78 -2.90
CA GLU A 206 -5.74 9.70 -4.01
C GLU A 206 -6.41 10.99 -3.52
N GLN A 207 -7.46 10.88 -2.69
CA GLN A 207 -8.14 12.03 -2.11
C GLN A 207 -7.21 12.92 -1.28
N ALA A 208 -6.33 12.32 -0.47
CA ALA A 208 -5.39 13.09 0.35
C ALA A 208 -4.34 13.79 -0.52
N VAL A 209 -3.85 13.13 -1.57
CA VAL A 209 -2.90 13.73 -2.52
C VAL A 209 -3.55 14.88 -3.30
N GLN A 210 -4.79 14.71 -3.77
CA GLN A 210 -5.55 15.76 -4.46
C GLN A 210 -5.79 16.97 -3.54
N GLU A 211 -6.10 16.75 -2.27
CA GLU A 211 -6.22 17.82 -1.29
C GLU A 211 -4.89 18.55 -1.07
N ALA A 212 -3.78 17.82 -0.95
CA ALA A 212 -2.44 18.42 -0.83
C ALA A 212 -2.08 19.29 -2.06
N ILE A 213 -2.44 18.85 -3.25
CA ILE A 213 -2.25 19.61 -4.49
C ILE A 213 -3.11 20.87 -4.51
N ASN A 214 -4.35 20.80 -4.03
CA ASN A 214 -5.20 21.98 -3.92
C ASN A 214 -4.64 23.01 -2.94
N LEU A 215 -4.10 22.55 -1.81
CA LEU A 215 -3.40 23.42 -0.84
C LEU A 215 -2.16 24.07 -1.47
N LEU A 216 -1.36 23.32 -2.23
CA LEU A 216 -0.23 23.84 -2.98
C LEU A 216 -0.64 24.92 -3.98
N LYS A 217 -1.66 24.65 -4.79
CA LYS A 217 -2.20 25.62 -5.76
C LYS A 217 -2.66 26.91 -5.10
N LYS A 218 -3.40 26.79 -4.00
CA LYS A 218 -3.86 27.94 -3.22
C LYS A 218 -2.68 28.77 -2.69
N ALA A 219 -1.68 28.11 -2.11
CA ALA A 219 -0.48 28.77 -1.60
C ALA A 219 0.32 29.49 -2.71
N ILE A 220 0.39 28.90 -3.91
CA ILE A 220 1.02 29.51 -5.09
C ILE A 220 0.24 30.76 -5.54
N GLN A 221 -1.09 30.67 -5.63
CA GLN A 221 -1.96 31.75 -6.10
C GLN A 221 -1.99 32.95 -5.14
N GLU A 222 -2.12 32.72 -3.84
CA GLU A 222 -2.16 33.77 -2.83
C GLU A 222 -0.89 34.61 -2.81
N GLN A 223 0.25 34.01 -3.15
CA GLN A 223 1.53 34.71 -3.24
C GLN A 223 1.68 35.45 -4.58
N GLY A 224 1.25 34.87 -5.70
CA GLY A 224 1.19 35.58 -6.98
C GLY A 224 0.31 36.85 -6.93
N ALA A 225 -0.77 36.81 -6.16
CA ALA A 225 -1.66 37.97 -5.97
C ALA A 225 -1.05 39.08 -5.09
N LYS A 226 -0.11 38.76 -4.21
CA LYS A 226 0.63 39.75 -3.40
C LYS A 226 1.70 40.47 -4.21
N GLU A 227 2.28 39.81 -5.21
CA GLU A 227 3.34 40.39 -6.06
C GLU A 227 2.78 41.31 -7.15
N GLY A 228 1.58 41.04 -7.67
CA GLY A 228 0.92 41.92 -8.66
C GLY A 228 0.35 43.23 -8.10
N LYS A 229 0.54 43.51 -6.81
CA LYS A 229 0.06 44.72 -6.12
C LYS A 229 1.19 45.67 -5.66
N ASN A 230 2.45 45.32 -5.92
CA ASN A 230 3.61 46.17 -5.65
C ASN A 230 4.17 46.77 -6.93
#